data_AF-A0A4Q2RU98-F1
#
_entry.id   AF-A0A4Q2RU98-F1
#
_cell.length_a   1.000
_cell.length_b   1.000
_cell.length_c   1.000
_cell.angle_alpha   90.00
_cell.angle_beta   90.00
_cell.angle_gamma   90.00
#
_symmetry.space_group_name_H-M   'P 1'
#
loop_
_entity.id
_entity.type
_entity.pdbx_description
1 polymer ?
#
loop_
_entity_poly.entity_id
_entity_poly.type
_entity_poly.pdbx_seq_one_letter_code
_entity_poly.pdbx_strand_id
1 'polypeptide(L)'
;MRAQTWCGATVAALALSACTASTPADTRTRDREPTPAVDEAVATPPSGEVTLAFAGDVHFETHVGALLRRGLGPIARTLRAADVAMVNLETPVTVRGRQDPKELEFASDRYYFRTPPRALGALAEAGVDVVTVANNHAGDYGQVGLADTIRAARRNRVAVVGAGRDAAEAFAPHVERVDGLDVAFLAADTVQREGASGVWSAAPGNAGIAAARGSRTDGLLDAVESAAAEQDLVVVYLHWGRENEACPTQSQRVLGRELADAGADVVVGSHSHVLGGAGWSGDTYVSYGLGNFVWYHSRQPDTGVLTLRLDADGVVEETWTPARIAADGRPLPVAGNARASAVRDWRAGGRCAGLGAERGEAQTDDPAYESTIAPIDAALAERMRGSSHRPGCPVPLADLRHLTMTYRGFGGLARTGEMVVHRRFARDVTAVFGRLYDVGYPIARMRLVDHYGGDDDASMADNNTSGYNCRRVAGQTNWSDHARGAAIDVNPVQNPYVRPGSIDPPAGRRYAFIDRGRSAPVPLGVIRQDDLLVREFARIGWEWGGYWSSSKDYQHVAALRGP
;
A
#
# COMPACT_ATOMS: atom_id res chain seq x y z
N MET A 1 -17.00 57.23 -35.68
CA MET A 1 -17.78 58.27 -34.98
C MET A 1 -17.18 58.48 -33.60
N ARG A 2 -16.68 59.71 -33.33
CA ARG A 2 -16.38 60.40 -32.04
C ARG A 2 -15.49 59.66 -31.01
N ALA A 3 -14.20 60.00 -30.78
CA ALA A 3 -13.59 61.24 -30.18
C ALA A 3 -13.96 61.40 -28.68
N GLN A 4 -13.11 61.67 -27.68
CA GLN A 4 -11.94 62.56 -27.46
C GLN A 4 -11.12 62.01 -26.24
N THR A 5 -9.78 61.93 -26.19
CA THR A 5 -8.73 62.91 -25.82
C THR A 5 -8.86 63.69 -24.49
N TRP A 6 -7.70 63.97 -23.86
CA TRP A 6 -7.21 65.06 -22.96
C TRP A 6 -6.24 64.41 -21.95
N CYS A 7 -4.91 64.43 -22.05
CA CYS A 7 -3.88 65.49 -22.16
C CYS A 7 -3.78 66.40 -20.93
N GLY A 8 -2.60 66.41 -20.28
CA GLY A 8 -2.22 67.35 -19.22
C GLY A 8 -0.84 67.03 -18.64
N ALA A 9 0.15 67.84 -18.98
CA ALA A 9 1.56 67.66 -18.65
C ALA A 9 2.13 68.89 -17.88
N THR A 10 3.15 68.60 -17.05
CA THR A 10 4.38 69.38 -16.77
C THR A 10 4.46 70.55 -15.74
N VAL A 11 5.69 70.64 -15.17
CA VAL A 11 6.49 71.75 -14.56
C VAL A 11 6.23 72.05 -13.06
N ALA A 12 7.18 72.32 -12.13
CA ALA A 12 8.60 72.75 -12.11
C ALA A 12 9.25 72.36 -10.73
N ALA A 13 10.48 71.84 -10.65
CA ALA A 13 11.79 72.52 -10.48
C ALA A 13 11.98 73.39 -9.22
N LEU A 14 12.98 73.04 -8.39
CA LEU A 14 13.92 73.98 -7.74
C LEU A 14 15.12 73.21 -7.14
N ALA A 15 16.29 73.46 -7.71
CA ALA A 15 17.60 73.11 -7.17
C ALA A 15 18.12 74.28 -6.31
N LEU A 16 18.91 74.00 -5.27
CA LEU A 16 19.91 74.94 -4.75
C LEU A 16 21.10 74.18 -4.14
N SER A 17 22.25 74.58 -4.66
CA SER A 17 23.60 74.11 -4.43
C SER A 17 24.20 74.70 -3.16
N ALA A 18 25.12 73.99 -2.51
CA ALA A 18 26.16 74.62 -1.70
C ALA A 18 27.43 73.75 -1.69
N CYS A 19 28.42 74.19 -2.47
CA CYS A 19 29.82 73.79 -2.34
C CYS A 19 30.50 74.71 -1.32
N THR A 20 31.29 74.16 -0.40
CA THR A 20 32.47 74.84 0.15
C THR A 20 33.53 73.80 0.53
N ALA A 21 34.62 73.79 -0.22
CA ALA A 21 35.96 73.37 0.21
C ALA A 21 36.67 74.64 0.78
N SER A 22 37.71 74.69 1.61
CA SER A 22 38.73 73.76 2.12
C SER A 22 39.39 74.44 3.33
N THR A 23 40.01 73.69 4.26
CA THR A 23 41.29 74.09 4.90
C THR A 23 42.01 72.86 5.47
N PRO A 24 43.34 72.73 5.35
CA PRO A 24 44.06 71.51 5.69
C PRO A 24 44.55 71.51 7.15
N ALA A 25 44.54 70.35 7.79
CA ALA A 25 45.21 70.13 9.07
C ALA A 25 46.11 68.89 8.97
N ASP A 26 47.40 69.17 9.09
CA ASP A 26 48.52 68.26 9.31
C ASP A 26 48.40 67.57 10.68
N THR A 27 48.44 66.23 10.75
CA THR A 27 49.45 65.48 11.54
C THR A 27 49.17 63.97 11.64
N ARG A 28 50.27 63.21 11.44
CA ARG A 28 50.61 61.89 12.01
C ARG A 28 49.92 60.65 11.44
N THR A 29 50.68 59.98 10.58
CA THR A 29 50.64 58.53 10.33
C THR A 29 50.62 57.76 11.66
N ARG A 30 49.49 57.13 11.99
CA ARG A 30 49.46 55.98 12.88
C ARG A 30 49.65 54.74 12.01
N ASP A 31 50.69 53.98 12.31
CA ASP A 31 50.86 52.62 11.78
C ASP A 31 49.60 51.81 12.08
N ARG A 32 48.91 51.38 11.03
CA ARG A 32 47.74 50.52 11.10
C ARG A 32 48.27 49.09 11.16
N GLU A 33 48.15 48.48 12.32
CA GLU A 33 48.41 47.06 12.55
C GLU A 33 47.65 46.21 11.49
N PRO A 34 48.24 45.15 10.93
CA PRO A 34 47.60 44.37 9.89
C PRO A 34 46.36 43.68 10.47
N THR A 35 45.20 43.95 9.90
CA THR A 35 43.98 43.17 10.12
C THR A 35 44.28 41.69 9.83
N PRO A 36 43.95 40.73 10.70
CA PRO A 36 44.13 39.33 10.38
C PRO A 36 43.25 39.00 9.17
N ALA A 37 43.85 38.37 8.17
CA ALA A 37 43.15 37.84 7.02
C ALA A 37 42.02 36.94 7.55
N VAL A 38 40.80 37.25 7.15
CA VAL A 38 39.67 36.34 7.32
C VAL A 38 40.00 35.16 6.42
N ASP A 39 40.30 34.02 7.05
CA ASP A 39 40.41 32.74 6.37
C ASP A 39 39.07 32.53 5.66
N GLU A 40 39.01 32.74 4.34
CA GLU A 40 37.91 32.23 3.55
C GLU A 40 37.98 30.71 3.70
N ALA A 41 37.15 30.19 4.61
CA ALA A 41 36.94 28.77 4.74
C ALA A 41 36.58 28.26 3.35
N VAL A 42 37.53 27.55 2.73
CA VAL A 42 37.32 26.86 1.46
C VAL A 42 36.16 25.92 1.71
N ALA A 43 34.98 26.28 1.20
CA ALA A 43 33.80 25.45 1.29
C ALA A 43 34.16 24.10 0.67
N THR A 44 33.99 23.03 1.45
CA THR A 44 34.17 21.67 0.93
C THR A 44 33.25 21.54 -0.28
N PRO A 45 33.77 21.12 -1.45
CA PRO A 45 32.92 20.93 -2.63
C PRO A 45 31.82 19.92 -2.28
N PRO A 46 30.61 20.10 -2.84
CA PRO A 46 29.50 19.20 -2.55
C PRO A 46 29.91 17.75 -2.84
N SER A 47 29.59 16.84 -1.93
CA SER A 47 29.86 15.42 -2.15
C SER A 47 28.96 14.85 -3.26
N GLY A 48 27.84 15.52 -3.54
CA GLY A 48 26.86 15.05 -4.51
C GLY A 48 26.13 13.81 -4.00
N GLU A 49 26.05 13.64 -2.68
CA GLU A 49 25.32 12.55 -2.03
C GLU A 49 24.26 13.10 -1.07
N VAL A 50 23.15 12.40 -0.95
CA VAL A 50 22.05 12.71 -0.02
C VAL A 50 21.58 11.44 0.68
N THR A 51 21.29 11.53 1.98
CA THR A 51 20.68 10.46 2.76
C THR A 51 19.22 10.79 3.04
N LEU A 52 18.32 9.94 2.56
CA LEU A 52 16.87 10.05 2.76
C LEU A 52 16.38 8.99 3.75
N ALA A 53 15.48 9.36 4.65
CA ALA A 53 14.81 8.43 5.57
C ALA A 53 13.29 8.42 5.35
N PHE A 54 12.69 7.22 5.29
CA PHE A 54 11.26 7.05 5.10
C PHE A 54 10.66 6.18 6.21
N ALA A 55 9.49 6.59 6.69
CA ALA A 55 8.68 5.76 7.58
C ALA A 55 7.20 5.79 7.16
N GLY A 56 6.43 4.82 7.66
CA GLY A 56 5.04 4.59 7.28
C GLY A 56 4.02 5.51 7.96
N ASP A 57 2.83 4.96 8.23
CA ASP A 57 1.64 5.72 8.63
C ASP A 57 1.74 6.34 10.03
N VAL A 58 1.41 7.62 10.14
CA VAL A 58 1.43 8.41 11.37
C VAL A 58 0.10 9.12 11.56
N HIS A 59 -0.49 9.00 12.75
CA HIS A 59 -1.50 9.92 13.24
C HIS A 59 -1.39 10.12 14.76
N PHE A 60 -2.08 11.14 15.30
CA PHE A 60 -2.08 11.44 16.75
C PHE A 60 -3.49 11.45 17.37
N GLU A 61 -4.46 10.78 16.75
CA GLU A 61 -5.81 10.57 17.30
C GLU A 61 -5.80 9.59 18.49
N THR A 62 -6.79 9.65 19.38
CA THR A 62 -6.91 8.77 20.57
C THR A 62 -5.73 8.87 21.56
N HIS A 63 -5.27 7.75 22.13
CA HIS A 63 -4.23 7.72 23.15
C HIS A 63 -2.84 8.06 22.62
N VAL A 64 -2.57 7.84 21.32
CA VAL A 64 -1.28 8.18 20.71
C VAL A 64 -1.04 9.69 20.64
N GLY A 65 -2.08 10.51 20.81
CA GLY A 65 -1.97 11.96 21.00
C GLY A 65 -1.10 12.37 22.19
N ALA A 66 -0.83 11.46 23.15
CA ALA A 66 0.14 11.70 24.21
C ALA A 66 1.59 11.85 23.70
N LEU A 67 1.91 11.28 22.53
CA LEU A 67 3.24 11.35 21.91
C LEU A 67 3.59 12.76 21.43
N LEU A 68 2.60 13.62 21.21
CA LEU A 68 2.80 15.05 20.91
C LEU A 68 3.55 15.81 22.00
N ARG A 69 3.64 15.24 23.23
CA ARG A 69 4.46 15.78 24.33
C ARG A 69 5.65 14.88 24.68
N ARG A 70 5.57 13.58 24.40
CA ARG A 70 6.57 12.58 24.81
C ARG A 70 7.64 12.32 23.74
N GLY A 71 7.38 12.72 22.49
CA GLY A 71 8.21 12.44 21.34
C GLY A 71 8.19 10.97 20.90
N LEU A 72 8.72 10.73 19.70
CA LEU A 72 8.75 9.39 19.09
C LEU A 72 9.75 8.42 19.76
N GLY A 73 10.59 8.91 20.67
CA GLY A 73 11.53 8.08 21.42
C GLY A 73 12.81 7.77 20.64
N PRO A 74 13.45 6.61 20.89
CA PRO A 74 14.80 6.33 20.37
C PRO A 74 14.93 6.28 18.85
N ILE A 75 13.86 5.92 18.14
CA ILE A 75 13.84 5.83 16.66
C ILE A 75 14.01 7.20 15.99
N ALA A 76 13.66 8.29 16.68
CA ALA A 76 13.88 9.66 16.18
C ALA A 76 15.36 9.96 15.92
N ARG A 77 16.30 9.20 16.53
CA ARG A 77 17.73 9.31 16.18
C ARG A 77 18.03 8.84 14.77
N THR A 78 17.29 7.86 14.25
CA THR A 78 17.46 7.36 12.89
C THR A 78 16.92 8.38 11.89
N LEU A 79 15.76 8.98 12.16
CA LEU A 79 15.20 10.05 11.32
C LEU A 79 16.14 11.26 11.25
N ARG A 80 16.58 11.77 12.41
CA ARG A 80 17.53 12.90 12.50
C ARG A 80 18.93 12.65 11.92
N ALA A 81 19.26 11.40 11.61
CA ALA A 81 20.56 11.08 11.03
C ALA A 81 20.56 11.19 9.49
N ALA A 82 19.39 11.26 8.87
CA ALA A 82 19.24 11.53 7.45
C ALA A 82 19.25 13.05 7.19
N ASP A 83 19.54 13.44 5.96
CA ASP A 83 19.48 14.83 5.52
C ASP A 83 18.03 15.29 5.34
N VAL A 84 17.17 14.39 4.86
CA VAL A 84 15.71 14.60 4.77
C VAL A 84 14.99 13.34 5.22
N ALA A 85 14.03 13.49 6.13
CA ALA A 85 13.13 12.41 6.51
C ALA A 85 11.66 12.70 6.14
N MET A 86 10.99 11.70 5.54
CA MET A 86 9.62 11.78 5.08
C MET A 86 8.72 10.69 5.68
N VAL A 87 7.49 11.06 6.08
CA VAL A 87 6.47 10.12 6.60
C VAL A 87 5.08 10.37 6.02
N ASN A 88 4.20 9.37 6.06
CA ASN A 88 2.78 9.56 5.74
C ASN A 88 2.00 10.06 6.97
N LEU A 89 1.51 11.29 6.93
CA LEU A 89 0.63 11.84 7.96
C LEU A 89 -0.83 11.56 7.58
N GLU A 90 -1.35 10.45 8.08
CA GLU A 90 -2.64 9.86 7.73
C GLU A 90 -3.80 10.51 8.49
N THR A 91 -3.95 11.83 8.33
CA THR A 91 -4.93 12.64 9.06
C THR A 91 -4.94 14.10 8.57
N PRO A 92 -6.08 14.81 8.63
CA PRO A 92 -6.09 16.26 8.52
C PRO A 92 -5.44 16.91 9.75
N VAL A 93 -4.72 18.00 9.49
CA VAL A 93 -4.14 18.86 10.51
C VAL A 93 -5.14 19.96 10.87
N THR A 94 -6.02 19.69 11.83
CA THR A 94 -7.09 20.62 12.22
C THR A 94 -7.57 20.40 13.66
N VAL A 95 -8.21 21.42 14.22
CA VAL A 95 -9.08 21.32 15.43
C VAL A 95 -10.52 21.76 15.12
N ARG A 96 -10.83 21.99 13.85
CA ARG A 96 -12.10 22.50 13.33
C ARG A 96 -12.72 21.45 12.40
N GLY A 97 -13.76 21.87 11.68
CA GLY A 97 -14.49 21.01 10.76
C GLY A 97 -15.48 20.08 11.46
N ARG A 98 -16.23 19.35 10.63
CA ARG A 98 -17.14 18.29 11.04
C ARG A 98 -16.70 17.02 10.32
N GLN A 99 -16.94 15.88 10.95
CA GLN A 99 -16.70 14.59 10.31
C GLN A 99 -17.39 14.55 8.95
N ASP A 100 -16.65 14.19 7.91
CA ASP A 100 -17.22 13.88 6.60
C ASP A 100 -18.18 12.68 6.76
N PRO A 101 -19.25 12.55 5.97
CA PRO A 101 -20.17 11.43 6.17
C PRO A 101 -19.56 10.07 5.81
N LYS A 102 -18.52 10.04 4.96
CA LYS A 102 -17.89 8.83 4.40
C LYS A 102 -18.92 7.81 3.87
N GLU A 103 -19.91 8.29 3.12
CA GLU A 103 -21.05 7.48 2.68
C GLU A 103 -20.71 6.41 1.63
N LEU A 104 -19.49 6.43 1.06
CA LEU A 104 -19.00 5.38 0.18
C LEU A 104 -18.41 4.21 0.96
N GLU A 105 -18.17 4.38 2.26
CA GLU A 105 -17.81 3.31 3.18
C GLU A 105 -19.02 2.75 3.92
N PHE A 106 -18.90 1.47 4.30
CA PHE A 106 -19.85 0.86 5.22
C PHE A 106 -19.75 1.52 6.59
N ALA A 107 -20.90 1.76 7.23
CA ALA A 107 -20.95 2.47 8.51
C ALA A 107 -20.11 1.81 9.63
N SER A 108 -19.90 0.50 9.58
CA SER A 108 -19.06 -0.25 10.53
C SER A 108 -17.56 -0.06 10.33
N ASP A 109 -17.15 0.42 9.16
CA ASP A 109 -15.75 0.46 8.73
C ASP A 109 -15.20 1.91 8.74
N ARG A 110 -16.02 2.89 9.11
CA ARG A 110 -15.64 4.31 9.12
C ARG A 110 -14.73 4.65 10.31
N TYR A 111 -13.52 5.08 10.00
CA TYR A 111 -12.60 5.68 10.96
C TYR A 111 -12.44 7.17 10.68
N TYR A 112 -12.20 7.97 11.73
CA TYR A 112 -11.93 9.40 11.58
C TYR A 112 -10.73 9.78 12.41
N PHE A 113 -9.67 10.24 11.76
CA PHE A 113 -8.47 10.72 12.39
C PHE A 113 -8.39 12.23 12.33
N ARG A 114 -7.98 12.86 13.42
CA ARG A 114 -7.67 14.28 13.48
C ARG A 114 -6.43 14.50 14.29
N THR A 115 -5.60 15.40 13.80
CA THR A 115 -4.41 15.79 14.52
C THR A 115 -4.34 17.31 14.66
N PRO A 116 -4.03 17.84 15.85
CA PRO A 116 -3.88 19.28 16.03
C PRO A 116 -2.60 19.80 15.34
N PRO A 117 -2.55 21.10 14.94
CA PRO A 117 -1.38 21.70 14.29
C PRO A 117 -0.03 21.49 14.98
N ARG A 118 -0.01 21.32 16.32
CA ARG A 118 1.21 21.00 17.09
C ARG A 118 1.92 19.72 16.64
N ALA A 119 1.25 18.83 15.91
CA ALA A 119 1.87 17.60 15.43
C ALA A 119 2.96 17.82 14.40
N LEU A 120 2.82 18.82 13.53
CA LEU A 120 3.90 19.17 12.61
C LEU A 120 5.15 19.62 13.40
N GLY A 121 4.97 20.35 14.50
CA GLY A 121 6.07 20.67 15.43
C GLY A 121 6.68 19.44 16.10
N ALA A 122 5.85 18.52 16.61
CA ALA A 122 6.34 17.28 17.23
C ALA A 122 7.08 16.36 16.25
N LEU A 123 6.67 16.35 14.97
CA LEU A 123 7.35 15.63 13.90
C LEU A 123 8.68 16.30 13.53
N ALA A 124 8.73 17.63 13.42
CA ALA A 124 9.98 18.36 13.25
C ALA A 124 10.99 18.08 14.38
N GLU A 125 10.54 18.06 15.64
CA GLU A 125 11.38 17.71 16.79
C GLU A 125 11.90 16.26 16.73
N ALA A 126 11.15 15.36 16.08
CA ALA A 126 11.57 13.99 15.83
C ALA A 126 12.54 13.85 14.64
N GLY A 127 12.81 14.93 13.90
CA GLY A 127 13.65 14.93 12.70
C GLY A 127 12.91 14.53 11.45
N VAL A 128 11.62 14.89 11.33
CA VAL A 128 10.86 14.76 10.08
C VAL A 128 10.82 16.11 9.38
N ASP A 129 11.13 16.13 8.10
CA ASP A 129 11.26 17.33 7.29
C ASP A 129 10.11 17.45 6.29
N VAL A 130 9.60 16.31 5.78
CA VAL A 130 8.50 16.26 4.83
C VAL A 130 7.39 15.32 5.33
N VAL A 131 6.13 15.70 5.14
CA VAL A 131 4.99 14.80 5.31
C VAL A 131 4.14 14.80 4.06
N THR A 132 3.67 13.62 3.66
CA THR A 132 2.52 13.53 2.75
C THR A 132 1.22 13.51 3.55
N VAL A 133 0.21 14.20 3.02
CA VAL A 133 -1.19 14.09 3.45
C VAL A 133 -2.08 13.59 2.30
N ALA A 134 -1.49 13.14 1.17
CA ALA A 134 -2.26 12.46 0.12
C ALA A 134 -2.60 11.04 0.60
N ASN A 135 -3.72 10.92 1.30
CA ASN A 135 -4.24 9.64 1.80
C ASN A 135 -5.76 9.72 2.00
N ASN A 136 -6.36 8.55 2.22
CA ASN A 136 -7.77 8.35 2.48
C ASN A 136 -8.28 8.98 3.78
N HIS A 137 -7.42 9.48 4.66
CA HIS A 137 -7.85 10.16 5.88
C HIS A 137 -7.82 11.69 5.80
N ALA A 138 -7.20 12.27 4.77
CA ALA A 138 -7.03 13.72 4.64
C ALA A 138 -8.35 14.51 4.65
N GLY A 139 -9.43 13.89 4.19
CA GLY A 139 -10.77 14.46 4.09
C GLY A 139 -11.65 14.28 5.31
N ASP A 140 -11.17 13.63 6.39
CA ASP A 140 -11.99 13.18 7.52
C ASP A 140 -12.82 14.28 8.20
N TYR A 141 -12.36 15.53 8.15
CA TYR A 141 -13.02 16.69 8.75
C TYR A 141 -13.50 17.71 7.70
N GLY A 142 -13.75 17.20 6.50
CA GLY A 142 -14.31 17.91 5.36
C GLY A 142 -13.42 19.06 4.87
N GLN A 143 -14.02 19.95 4.08
CA GLN A 143 -13.31 21.08 3.45
C GLN A 143 -12.64 22.02 4.46
N VAL A 144 -13.21 22.16 5.66
CA VAL A 144 -12.60 22.97 6.72
C VAL A 144 -11.31 22.34 7.23
N GLY A 145 -11.30 21.03 7.46
CA GLY A 145 -10.12 20.30 7.89
C GLY A 145 -9.02 20.31 6.82
N LEU A 146 -9.39 20.10 5.56
CA LEU A 146 -8.46 20.20 4.44
C LEU A 146 -7.85 21.61 4.30
N ALA A 147 -8.69 22.65 4.37
CA ALA A 147 -8.22 24.03 4.29
C ALA A 147 -7.30 24.42 5.46
N ASP A 148 -7.52 23.87 6.66
CA ASP A 148 -6.60 24.01 7.79
C ASP A 148 -5.28 23.30 7.54
N THR A 149 -5.32 22.11 6.95
CA THR A 149 -4.13 21.32 6.60
C THR A 149 -3.25 22.09 5.61
N ILE A 150 -3.83 22.58 4.51
CA ILE A 150 -3.13 23.41 3.51
C ILE A 150 -2.56 24.70 4.14
N ARG A 151 -3.28 25.30 5.11
CA ARG A 151 -2.78 26.49 5.83
C ARG A 151 -1.64 26.15 6.78
N ALA A 152 -1.70 25.00 7.44
CA ALA A 152 -0.67 24.54 8.35
C ALA A 152 0.65 24.28 7.60
N ALA A 153 0.58 23.75 6.38
CA ALA A 153 1.74 23.58 5.49
C ALA A 153 2.61 24.84 5.38
N ARG A 154 1.97 26.01 5.25
CA ARG A 154 2.66 27.30 5.04
C ARG A 154 3.27 27.92 6.30
N ARG A 155 3.04 27.33 7.48
CA ARG A 155 3.36 27.93 8.78
C ARG A 155 4.29 27.10 9.65
N ASN A 156 4.73 25.95 9.15
CA ASN A 156 5.55 25.01 9.91
C ASN A 156 6.85 24.73 9.17
N ARG A 157 7.83 24.18 9.90
CA ARG A 157 9.14 23.80 9.36
C ARG A 157 9.09 22.49 8.55
N VAL A 158 8.05 21.69 8.77
CA VAL A 158 7.80 20.47 8.02
C VAL A 158 7.05 20.83 6.75
N ALA A 159 7.59 20.47 5.59
CA ALA A 159 6.90 20.59 4.32
C ALA A 159 5.74 19.59 4.25
N VAL A 160 4.62 20.02 3.67
CA VAL A 160 3.44 19.17 3.51
C VAL A 160 3.12 19.07 2.03
N VAL A 161 3.14 17.86 1.49
CA VAL A 161 2.88 17.57 0.06
C VAL A 161 1.61 16.73 -0.11
N GLY A 162 1.08 16.71 -1.35
CA GLY A 162 -0.05 15.86 -1.71
C GLY A 162 -1.44 16.44 -1.43
N ALA A 163 -1.55 17.73 -1.12
CA ALA A 163 -2.82 18.43 -1.02
C ALA A 163 -2.70 19.90 -1.42
N GLY A 164 -3.73 20.44 -2.09
CA GLY A 164 -3.70 21.78 -2.63
C GLY A 164 -5.09 22.41 -2.78
N ARG A 165 -5.11 23.71 -3.12
CA ARG A 165 -6.34 24.46 -3.42
C ARG A 165 -6.92 24.10 -4.79
N ASP A 166 -6.13 23.44 -5.62
CA ASP A 166 -6.48 22.88 -6.92
C ASP A 166 -5.52 21.72 -7.23
N ALA A 167 -5.71 21.10 -8.40
CA ALA A 167 -4.89 19.97 -8.84
C ALA A 167 -3.41 20.34 -9.01
N ALA A 168 -3.10 21.55 -9.50
CA ALA A 168 -1.73 21.98 -9.73
C ALA A 168 -0.97 22.10 -8.40
N GLU A 169 -1.57 22.73 -7.37
CA GLU A 169 -0.95 22.80 -6.04
C GLU A 169 -0.88 21.44 -5.36
N ALA A 170 -1.84 20.53 -5.60
CA ALA A 170 -1.83 19.22 -4.98
C ALA A 170 -0.71 18.30 -5.51
N PHE A 171 -0.44 18.35 -6.82
CA PHE A 171 0.62 17.58 -7.48
C PHE A 171 1.98 18.31 -7.54
N ALA A 172 2.07 19.55 -7.04
CA ALA A 172 3.33 20.28 -7.03
C ALA A 172 4.36 19.59 -6.11
N PRO A 173 5.61 19.41 -6.57
CA PRO A 173 6.67 18.88 -5.72
C PRO A 173 7.06 19.89 -4.64
N HIS A 174 7.50 19.37 -3.50
CA HIS A 174 8.37 20.11 -2.59
C HIS A 174 9.82 19.80 -2.96
N VAL A 175 10.68 20.81 -3.11
CA VAL A 175 12.08 20.62 -3.51
C VAL A 175 13.00 21.00 -2.35
N GLU A 176 13.89 20.09 -1.96
CA GLU A 176 14.95 20.35 -0.99
C GLU A 176 16.31 20.27 -1.66
N ARG A 177 17.16 21.27 -1.40
CA ARG A 177 18.54 21.30 -1.86
C ARG A 177 19.46 20.73 -0.80
N VAL A 178 20.08 19.59 -1.06
CA VAL A 178 21.04 18.93 -0.16
C VAL A 178 22.35 18.69 -0.88
N ASP A 179 23.43 19.22 -0.32
CA ASP A 179 24.81 18.95 -0.74
C ASP A 179 25.07 18.90 -2.25
N GLY A 180 24.53 19.88 -2.98
CA GLY A 180 24.72 19.96 -4.43
C GLY A 180 23.55 19.45 -5.27
N LEU A 181 22.61 18.69 -4.69
CA LEU A 181 21.48 18.06 -5.38
C LEU A 181 20.14 18.71 -5.03
N ASP A 182 19.29 18.94 -6.03
CA ASP A 182 17.89 19.35 -5.88
C ASP A 182 16.98 18.11 -5.90
N VAL A 183 16.34 17.79 -4.77
CA VAL A 183 15.51 16.58 -4.58
C VAL A 183 14.03 16.96 -4.51
N ALA A 184 13.24 16.46 -5.46
CA ALA A 184 11.79 16.64 -5.52
C ALA A 184 11.03 15.57 -4.73
N PHE A 185 10.08 15.99 -3.91
CA PHE A 185 9.17 15.12 -3.16
C PHE A 185 7.74 15.33 -3.65
N LEU A 186 7.18 14.31 -4.28
CA LEU A 186 5.78 14.23 -4.68
C LEU A 186 5.04 13.20 -3.84
N ALA A 187 3.72 13.31 -3.78
CA ALA A 187 2.90 12.30 -3.16
C ALA A 187 1.51 12.21 -3.78
N ALA A 188 0.93 11.00 -3.74
CA ALA A 188 -0.41 10.77 -4.23
C ALA A 188 -1.11 9.59 -3.53
N ASP A 189 -2.43 9.62 -3.60
CA ASP A 189 -3.32 8.59 -3.08
C ASP A 189 -4.00 7.82 -4.22
N THR A 190 -3.90 6.49 -4.18
CA THR A 190 -4.52 5.60 -5.17
C THR A 190 -5.69 4.79 -4.61
N VAL A 191 -5.96 4.84 -3.30
CA VAL A 191 -6.97 3.97 -2.67
C VAL A 191 -8.37 4.49 -2.95
N GLN A 192 -9.44 3.70 -2.85
CA GLN A 192 -10.77 4.20 -3.21
C GLN A 192 -11.23 5.37 -2.31
N ARG A 193 -12.11 6.23 -2.83
CA ARG A 193 -12.67 7.34 -2.03
C ARG A 193 -13.60 6.80 -0.95
N GLU A 194 -13.55 7.42 0.21
CA GLU A 194 -14.40 7.07 1.34
C GLU A 194 -15.69 7.90 1.39
N GLY A 195 -15.70 9.09 0.78
CA GLY A 195 -16.89 9.95 0.65
C GLY A 195 -17.00 10.59 -0.73
N ALA A 196 -18.18 11.14 -1.06
CA ALA A 196 -18.39 11.85 -2.32
C ALA A 196 -17.97 13.34 -2.28
N SER A 197 -17.51 13.83 -1.14
CA SER A 197 -17.07 15.22 -0.98
C SER A 197 -15.82 15.52 -1.83
N GLY A 198 -15.70 16.79 -2.27
CA GLY A 198 -14.63 17.22 -3.18
C GLY A 198 -13.22 17.19 -2.59
N VAL A 199 -13.07 16.94 -1.29
CA VAL A 199 -11.76 16.92 -0.60
C VAL A 199 -10.90 15.73 -1.01
N TRP A 200 -11.53 14.64 -1.44
CA TRP A 200 -10.85 13.39 -1.76
C TRP A 200 -10.12 13.41 -3.09
N SER A 201 -10.31 14.46 -3.90
CA SER A 201 -9.48 14.67 -5.08
C SER A 201 -9.50 16.12 -5.52
N ALA A 202 -8.31 16.72 -5.57
CA ALA A 202 -8.12 18.03 -6.15
C ALA A 202 -8.59 18.06 -7.62
N ALA A 203 -9.13 19.18 -8.05
CA ALA A 203 -9.53 19.42 -9.43
C ALA A 203 -9.34 20.91 -9.75
N PRO A 204 -9.39 21.32 -11.03
CA PRO A 204 -9.37 22.74 -11.38
C PRO A 204 -10.44 23.51 -10.60
N GLY A 205 -10.02 24.47 -9.78
CA GLY A 205 -10.92 25.27 -8.92
C GLY A 205 -11.50 24.55 -7.69
N ASN A 206 -11.05 23.33 -7.37
CA ASN A 206 -11.49 22.57 -6.20
C ASN A 206 -10.30 22.05 -5.39
N ALA A 207 -10.26 22.45 -4.11
CA ALA A 207 -9.26 21.97 -3.18
C ALA A 207 -9.43 20.48 -2.90
N GLY A 208 -8.33 19.75 -2.80
CA GLY A 208 -8.33 18.33 -2.48
C GLY A 208 -6.93 17.77 -2.35
N ILE A 209 -6.85 16.45 -2.18
CA ILE A 209 -5.59 15.70 -2.25
C ILE A 209 -5.19 15.37 -3.68
N ALA A 210 -3.89 15.13 -3.89
CA ALA A 210 -3.35 14.51 -5.09
C ALA A 210 -3.84 13.07 -5.18
N ALA A 211 -4.86 12.82 -6.00
CA ALA A 211 -5.47 11.51 -6.14
C ALA A 211 -5.15 10.92 -7.51
N ALA A 212 -4.38 9.83 -7.54
CA ALA A 212 -3.97 9.09 -8.73
C ALA A 212 -4.86 7.84 -8.90
N ARG A 213 -6.08 8.07 -9.41
CA ARG A 213 -7.12 7.04 -9.57
C ARG A 213 -7.72 7.11 -10.97
N GLY A 214 -7.77 5.98 -11.69
CA GLY A 214 -8.30 5.93 -13.05
C GLY A 214 -7.56 6.92 -13.96
N SER A 215 -8.28 7.74 -14.73
CA SER A 215 -7.68 8.76 -15.61
C SER A 215 -6.95 9.89 -14.89
N ARG A 216 -6.91 9.90 -13.54
CA ARG A 216 -6.11 10.87 -12.78
C ARG A 216 -4.70 10.37 -12.49
N THR A 217 -4.39 9.10 -12.82
CA THR A 217 -3.02 8.58 -12.76
C THR A 217 -2.11 9.38 -13.70
N ASP A 218 -2.59 9.77 -14.88
CA ASP A 218 -1.87 10.60 -15.84
C ASP A 218 -1.35 11.91 -15.22
N GLY A 219 -2.14 12.56 -14.36
CA GLY A 219 -1.71 13.80 -13.69
C GLY A 219 -0.57 13.61 -12.68
N LEU A 220 -0.42 12.41 -12.11
CA LEU A 220 0.75 12.08 -11.31
C LEU A 220 1.97 11.82 -12.21
N LEU A 221 1.78 11.04 -13.29
CA LEU A 221 2.86 10.74 -14.23
C LEU A 221 3.41 12.01 -14.86
N ASP A 222 2.55 12.92 -15.33
CA ASP A 222 2.93 14.23 -15.87
C ASP A 222 3.74 15.06 -14.85
N ALA A 223 3.36 15.01 -13.56
CA ALA A 223 4.05 15.75 -12.50
C ALA A 223 5.43 15.15 -12.21
N VAL A 224 5.58 13.82 -12.28
CA VAL A 224 6.85 13.12 -12.13
C VAL A 224 7.76 13.39 -13.32
N GLU A 225 7.26 13.29 -14.55
CA GLU A 225 8.02 13.63 -15.76
C GLU A 225 8.51 15.09 -15.73
N SER A 226 7.64 16.01 -15.30
CA SER A 226 8.01 17.42 -15.15
C SER A 226 9.09 17.63 -14.08
N ALA A 227 8.99 16.94 -12.94
CA ALA A 227 9.99 17.02 -11.90
C ALA A 227 11.33 16.42 -12.35
N ALA A 228 11.32 15.28 -13.04
CA ALA A 228 12.52 14.61 -13.55
C ALA A 228 13.24 15.43 -14.63
N ALA A 229 12.52 16.32 -15.34
CA ALA A 229 13.12 17.24 -16.31
C ALA A 229 13.82 18.44 -15.66
N GLU A 230 13.50 18.77 -14.41
CA GLU A 230 13.95 20.01 -13.74
C GLU A 230 14.84 19.77 -12.51
N GLN A 231 14.76 18.60 -11.88
CA GLN A 231 15.39 18.30 -10.59
C GLN A 231 16.36 17.12 -10.72
N ASP A 232 17.35 17.03 -9.84
CA ASP A 232 18.38 15.98 -9.90
C ASP A 232 17.83 14.62 -9.47
N LEU A 233 16.93 14.62 -8.48
CA LEU A 233 16.33 13.40 -7.93
C LEU A 233 14.82 13.55 -7.71
N VAL A 234 14.04 12.53 -8.00
CA VAL A 234 12.58 12.51 -7.84
C VAL A 234 12.13 11.37 -6.92
N VAL A 235 11.46 11.76 -5.84
CA VAL A 235 10.88 10.87 -4.83
C VAL A 235 9.36 10.95 -4.89
N VAL A 236 8.70 9.79 -4.99
CA VAL A 236 7.24 9.68 -4.98
C VAL A 236 6.79 8.83 -3.79
N TYR A 237 6.03 9.44 -2.87
CA TYR A 237 5.41 8.72 -1.75
C TYR A 237 3.94 8.42 -2.05
N LEU A 238 3.58 7.14 -2.14
CA LEU A 238 2.25 6.67 -2.47
C LEU A 238 1.50 6.13 -1.26
N HIS A 239 0.23 6.50 -1.16
CA HIS A 239 -0.74 5.85 -0.31
C HIS A 239 -1.56 4.87 -1.17
N TRP A 240 -1.25 3.56 -1.08
CA TRP A 240 -1.69 2.59 -2.09
C TRP A 240 -1.79 1.14 -1.61
N GLY A 241 -2.34 0.28 -2.46
CA GLY A 241 -2.43 -1.15 -2.21
C GLY A 241 -3.66 -1.54 -1.41
N ARG A 242 -3.61 -2.75 -0.85
CA ARG A 242 -4.72 -3.34 -0.10
C ARG A 242 -4.30 -3.53 1.34
N GLU A 243 -5.16 -3.09 2.27
CA GLU A 243 -4.93 -3.27 3.70
C GLU A 243 -4.62 -4.74 4.05
N ASN A 244 -3.59 -4.92 4.88
CA ASN A 244 -3.08 -6.19 5.38
C ASN A 244 -2.46 -7.14 4.35
N GLU A 245 -2.25 -6.69 3.11
CA GLU A 245 -1.54 -7.46 2.08
C GLU A 245 -0.10 -6.98 1.94
N ALA A 246 0.86 -7.87 2.24
CA ALA A 246 2.30 -7.56 2.14
C ALA A 246 2.81 -7.63 0.69
N CYS A 247 2.16 -8.43 -0.16
CA CYS A 247 2.53 -8.54 -1.56
C CYS A 247 1.80 -7.47 -2.38
N PRO A 248 2.49 -6.76 -3.28
CA PRO A 248 1.86 -5.71 -4.04
C PRO A 248 0.84 -6.28 -5.01
N THR A 249 -0.29 -5.57 -5.13
CA THR A 249 -1.31 -5.80 -6.14
C THR A 249 -0.75 -5.53 -7.54
N GLN A 250 -1.40 -6.06 -8.59
CA GLN A 250 -0.97 -5.79 -9.96
C GLN A 250 -0.99 -4.29 -10.30
N SER A 251 -1.99 -3.56 -9.81
CA SER A 251 -2.07 -2.10 -9.99
C SER A 251 -0.90 -1.37 -9.34
N GLN A 252 -0.43 -1.81 -8.16
CA GLN A 252 0.76 -1.21 -7.54
C GLN A 252 2.00 -1.45 -8.40
N ARG A 253 2.17 -2.67 -8.94
CA ARG A 253 3.32 -2.99 -9.78
C ARG A 253 3.35 -2.23 -11.09
N VAL A 254 2.20 -2.13 -11.76
CA VAL A 254 2.07 -1.36 -13.01
C VAL A 254 2.39 0.11 -12.74
N LEU A 255 1.75 0.73 -11.74
CA LEU A 255 2.03 2.13 -11.40
C LEU A 255 3.48 2.35 -10.98
N GLY A 256 4.07 1.43 -10.22
CA GLY A 256 5.49 1.50 -9.85
C GLY A 256 6.42 1.54 -11.07
N ARG A 257 6.13 0.75 -12.11
CA ARG A 257 6.87 0.80 -13.39
C ARG A 257 6.58 2.06 -14.18
N GLU A 258 5.33 2.49 -14.27
CA GLU A 258 4.98 3.74 -14.96
C GLU A 258 5.68 4.96 -14.33
N LEU A 259 5.82 4.98 -13.00
CA LEU A 259 6.58 6.03 -12.30
C LEU A 259 8.08 5.92 -12.52
N ALA A 260 8.62 4.70 -12.58
CA ALA A 260 10.02 4.47 -12.95
C ALA A 260 10.31 4.98 -14.38
N ASP A 261 9.44 4.63 -15.33
CA ASP A 261 9.53 5.07 -16.73
C ASP A 261 9.38 6.59 -16.87
N ALA A 262 8.58 7.23 -16.00
CA ALA A 262 8.41 8.68 -15.91
C ALA A 262 9.61 9.42 -15.28
N GLY A 263 10.59 8.69 -14.74
CA GLY A 263 11.81 9.28 -14.17
C GLY A 263 11.84 9.42 -12.65
N ALA A 264 11.04 8.64 -11.90
CA ALA A 264 11.19 8.57 -10.45
C ALA A 264 12.44 7.76 -10.07
N ASP A 265 13.27 8.28 -9.15
CA ASP A 265 14.41 7.56 -8.57
C ASP A 265 14.00 6.68 -7.39
N VAL A 266 12.99 7.15 -6.64
CA VAL A 266 12.50 6.48 -5.44
C VAL A 266 10.97 6.49 -5.42
N VAL A 267 10.37 5.31 -5.27
CA VAL A 267 8.94 5.14 -5.01
C VAL A 267 8.76 4.44 -3.66
N VAL A 268 8.09 5.10 -2.72
CA VAL A 268 7.84 4.57 -1.37
C VAL A 268 6.34 4.50 -1.10
N GLY A 269 5.88 3.39 -0.56
CA GLY A 269 4.47 3.12 -0.29
C GLY A 269 4.12 3.02 1.19
N SER A 270 2.87 3.37 1.51
CA SER A 270 2.19 2.99 2.76
C SER A 270 0.72 2.61 2.50
N HIS A 271 -0.18 2.71 3.48
CA HIS A 271 -1.61 2.30 3.46
C HIS A 271 -1.90 0.82 3.75
N SER A 272 -1.11 -0.12 3.23
CA SER A 272 -1.38 -1.55 3.47
C SER A 272 -1.26 -1.93 4.96
N HIS A 273 -0.77 -1.02 5.81
CA HIS A 273 -0.55 -1.18 7.25
C HIS A 273 0.37 -2.35 7.62
N VAL A 274 1.05 -2.96 6.65
CA VAL A 274 2.04 -4.02 6.80
C VAL A 274 3.29 -3.69 5.99
N LEU A 275 4.43 -4.29 6.36
CA LEU A 275 5.66 -4.17 5.58
C LEU A 275 5.50 -4.87 4.23
N GLY A 276 5.72 -4.13 3.15
CA GLY A 276 5.78 -4.62 1.78
C GLY A 276 7.21 -4.90 1.32
N GLY A 277 7.34 -5.56 0.17
CA GLY A 277 8.65 -5.81 -0.44
C GLY A 277 9.32 -4.53 -0.96
N ALA A 278 10.65 -4.51 -0.94
CA ALA A 278 11.47 -3.43 -1.49
C ALA A 278 12.63 -3.96 -2.36
N GLY A 279 13.16 -3.14 -3.26
CA GLY A 279 14.19 -3.48 -4.24
C GLY A 279 14.10 -2.62 -5.50
N TRP A 280 14.69 -3.06 -6.61
CA TRP A 280 14.81 -2.27 -7.83
C TRP A 280 13.78 -2.62 -8.92
N SER A 281 13.38 -1.61 -9.67
CA SER A 281 12.64 -1.73 -10.93
C SER A 281 13.42 -0.96 -11.99
N GLY A 282 14.42 -1.61 -12.60
CA GLY A 282 15.43 -0.89 -13.37
C GLY A 282 16.31 -0.07 -12.42
N ASP A 283 16.47 1.22 -12.69
CA ASP A 283 17.26 2.12 -11.84
C ASP A 283 16.47 2.67 -10.63
N THR A 284 15.13 2.62 -10.68
CA THR A 284 14.26 3.12 -9.61
C THR A 284 14.21 2.17 -8.42
N TYR A 285 14.40 2.70 -7.23
CA TYR A 285 14.19 1.96 -5.99
C TYR A 285 12.72 2.04 -5.57
N VAL A 286 12.09 0.88 -5.35
CA VAL A 286 10.68 0.78 -4.96
C VAL A 286 10.57 0.11 -3.59
N SER A 287 9.81 0.69 -2.69
CA SER A 287 9.34 0.06 -1.45
C SER A 287 7.81 0.06 -1.44
N TYR A 288 7.17 -1.11 -1.52
CA TYR A 288 5.72 -1.18 -1.68
C TYR A 288 4.91 -0.86 -0.42
N GLY A 289 5.52 -0.91 0.77
CA GLY A 289 4.80 -0.69 2.03
C GLY A 289 5.74 -0.54 3.22
N LEU A 290 5.64 0.56 3.96
CA LEU A 290 6.37 0.78 5.21
C LEU A 290 5.53 0.48 6.47
N GLY A 291 4.26 0.11 6.29
CA GLY A 291 3.34 -0.24 7.36
C GLY A 291 2.97 0.93 8.27
N ASN A 292 2.47 0.60 9.46
CA ASN A 292 2.19 1.61 10.48
C ASN A 292 3.49 2.14 11.09
N PHE A 293 3.57 3.39 11.54
CA PHE A 293 4.72 3.92 12.29
C PHE A 293 4.32 4.46 13.67
N VAL A 294 3.38 5.41 13.73
CA VAL A 294 2.78 5.90 15.00
C VAL A 294 1.30 5.55 14.99
N TRP A 295 0.92 4.53 15.76
CA TRP A 295 -0.39 3.87 15.59
C TRP A 295 -1.06 3.45 16.90
N TYR A 296 -2.38 3.44 16.91
CA TYR A 296 -3.20 3.23 18.12
C TYR A 296 -3.46 1.76 18.47
N HIS A 297 -2.85 0.80 17.77
CA HIS A 297 -2.96 -0.60 18.15
C HIS A 297 -1.78 -1.44 17.65
N SER A 298 -1.59 -2.60 18.26
CA SER A 298 -0.48 -3.52 17.96
C SER A 298 -0.85 -4.70 17.06
N ARG A 299 -1.96 -4.63 16.28
CA ARG A 299 -2.37 -5.73 15.38
C ARG A 299 -1.35 -6.00 14.25
N GLN A 300 -0.79 -4.92 13.68
CA GLN A 300 0.29 -4.96 12.69
C GLN A 300 1.46 -4.12 13.22
N PRO A 301 2.23 -4.64 14.19
CA PRO A 301 3.18 -3.83 14.96
C PRO A 301 4.55 -3.73 14.31
N ASP A 302 4.86 -4.56 13.30
CA ASP A 302 6.15 -4.54 12.61
C ASP A 302 6.25 -3.27 11.75
N THR A 303 7.35 -2.53 11.94
CA THR A 303 7.58 -1.22 11.34
C THR A 303 9.09 -0.94 11.24
N GLY A 304 9.49 0.24 10.81
CA GLY A 304 10.89 0.65 10.79
C GLY A 304 11.11 1.97 10.06
N VAL A 305 12.38 2.25 9.82
CA VAL A 305 12.83 3.35 8.96
C VAL A 305 13.66 2.74 7.83
N LEU A 306 13.25 3.03 6.59
CA LEU A 306 14.03 2.79 5.39
C LEU A 306 14.96 3.99 5.21
N THR A 307 16.26 3.75 5.13
CA THR A 307 17.27 4.79 4.86
C THR A 307 17.92 4.48 3.52
N LEU A 308 17.90 5.44 2.61
CA LEU A 308 18.50 5.36 1.29
C LEU A 308 19.61 6.41 1.19
N ARG A 309 20.78 6.00 0.71
CA ARG A 309 21.82 6.92 0.27
C ARG A 309 21.76 7.01 -1.25
N LEU A 310 21.78 8.23 -1.78
CA LEU A 310 21.66 8.51 -3.20
C LEU A 310 22.79 9.42 -3.65
N ASP A 311 23.22 9.26 -4.89
CA ASP A 311 24.00 10.25 -5.63
C ASP A 311 23.15 10.85 -6.76
N ALA A 312 23.75 11.63 -7.65
CA ALA A 312 23.05 12.25 -8.79
C ALA A 312 22.44 11.23 -9.77
N ASP A 313 22.87 9.97 -9.74
CA ASP A 313 22.34 8.92 -10.60
C ASP A 313 21.23 8.11 -9.89
N GLY A 314 20.99 8.32 -8.59
CA GLY A 314 19.93 7.64 -7.83
C GLY A 314 20.45 6.82 -6.65
N VAL A 315 19.72 5.76 -6.26
CA VAL A 315 20.02 5.00 -5.03
C VAL A 315 21.28 4.16 -5.17
N VAL A 316 22.20 4.32 -4.22
CA VAL A 316 23.47 3.58 -4.13
C VAL A 316 23.57 2.68 -2.90
N GLU A 317 22.77 2.92 -1.86
CA GLU A 317 22.74 2.07 -0.68
C GLU A 317 21.37 2.07 -0.01
N GLU A 318 20.91 0.88 0.41
CA GLU A 318 19.71 0.69 1.23
C GLU A 318 20.04 0.19 2.64
N THR A 319 19.38 0.75 3.66
CA THR A 319 19.44 0.27 5.03
C THR A 319 18.05 0.21 5.66
N TRP A 320 17.73 -0.92 6.29
CA TRP A 320 16.51 -1.08 7.08
C TRP A 320 16.80 -1.05 8.59
N THR A 321 16.19 -0.10 9.30
CA THR A 321 16.18 -0.05 10.77
C THR A 321 14.83 -0.53 11.30
N PRO A 322 14.68 -1.83 11.66
CA PRO A 322 13.42 -2.37 12.12
C PRO A 322 13.03 -1.81 13.48
N ALA A 323 11.74 -1.60 13.68
CA ALA A 323 11.11 -1.19 14.92
C ALA A 323 9.81 -1.99 15.15
N ARG A 324 9.28 -1.93 16.37
CA ARG A 324 7.94 -2.43 16.69
C ARG A 324 7.13 -1.37 17.41
N ILE A 325 5.85 -1.27 17.06
CA ILE A 325 4.89 -0.39 17.70
C ILE A 325 4.59 -0.93 19.10
N ALA A 326 4.88 -0.13 20.12
CA ALA A 326 4.59 -0.44 21.51
C ALA A 326 3.11 -0.17 21.86
N ALA A 327 2.69 -0.57 23.06
CA ALA A 327 1.31 -0.40 23.52
C ALA A 327 0.86 1.07 23.64
N ASP A 328 1.81 2.02 23.76
CA ASP A 328 1.51 3.46 23.73
C ASP A 328 1.59 4.08 22.32
N GLY A 329 1.71 3.22 21.30
CA GLY A 329 1.71 3.52 19.88
C GLY A 329 3.01 4.05 19.30
N ARG A 330 4.10 4.02 20.08
CA ARG A 330 5.40 4.51 19.61
C ARG A 330 6.20 3.42 18.87
N PRO A 331 6.97 3.79 17.82
CA PRO A 331 7.93 2.87 17.21
C PRO A 331 9.18 2.72 18.09
N LEU A 332 9.47 1.49 18.54
CA LEU A 332 10.67 1.15 19.30
C LEU A 332 11.64 0.33 18.45
N PRO A 333 12.89 0.78 18.23
CA PRO A 333 13.88 0.02 17.46
C PRO A 333 14.08 -1.40 18.02
N VAL A 334 14.16 -2.38 17.12
CA VAL A 334 14.48 -3.77 17.46
C VAL A 334 16.00 -3.95 17.48
N ALA A 335 16.52 -4.69 18.46
CA ALA A 335 17.96 -4.91 18.65
C ALA A 335 18.33 -6.41 18.68
N GLY A 336 19.64 -6.69 18.62
CA GLY A 336 20.18 -8.05 18.76
C GLY A 336 19.68 -9.04 17.71
N ASN A 337 19.47 -10.30 18.11
CA ASN A 337 19.00 -11.36 17.21
C ASN A 337 17.63 -11.06 16.57
N ALA A 338 16.76 -10.36 17.29
CA ALA A 338 15.46 -9.96 16.76
C ALA A 338 15.59 -8.97 15.60
N ARG A 339 16.60 -8.09 15.62
CA ARG A 339 16.91 -7.19 14.48
C ARG A 339 17.28 -7.98 13.25
N ALA A 340 18.16 -8.97 13.40
CA ALA A 340 18.60 -9.80 12.28
C ALA A 340 17.43 -10.59 11.66
N SER A 341 16.50 -11.09 12.48
CA SER A 341 15.27 -11.72 11.99
C SER A 341 14.37 -10.74 11.25
N ALA A 342 14.08 -9.57 11.84
CA ALA A 342 13.24 -8.56 11.21
C ALA A 342 13.80 -8.05 9.86
N VAL A 343 15.13 -7.91 9.74
CA VAL A 343 15.77 -7.55 8.45
C VAL A 343 15.63 -8.68 7.43
N ARG A 344 15.80 -9.94 7.84
CA ARG A 344 15.59 -11.09 6.93
C ARG A 344 14.13 -11.17 6.47
N ASP A 345 13.18 -10.93 7.37
CA ASP A 345 11.76 -10.98 7.07
C ASP A 345 11.34 -9.85 6.12
N TRP A 346 11.86 -8.63 6.34
CA TRP A 346 11.69 -7.49 5.42
C TRP A 346 12.22 -7.80 4.02
N ARG A 347 13.48 -8.26 3.90
CA ARG A 347 14.07 -8.67 2.61
C ARG A 347 13.29 -9.81 1.94
N ALA A 348 12.79 -10.75 2.75
CA ALA A 348 11.99 -11.86 2.26
C ALA A 348 10.66 -11.42 1.63
N GLY A 349 10.11 -10.28 2.06
CA GLY A 349 8.92 -9.65 1.45
C GLY A 349 9.13 -9.24 0.00
N GLY A 350 10.36 -8.93 -0.42
CA GLY A 350 10.72 -8.59 -1.80
C GLY A 350 10.41 -9.70 -2.82
N ARG A 351 10.41 -10.98 -2.39
CA ARG A 351 10.19 -12.12 -3.30
C ARG A 351 8.89 -12.06 -4.07
N CYS A 352 7.83 -11.57 -3.43
CA CYS A 352 6.54 -11.43 -4.09
C CYS A 352 6.33 -10.05 -4.69
N ALA A 353 7.25 -9.09 -4.52
CA ALA A 353 7.22 -7.82 -5.21
C ALA A 353 7.81 -7.90 -6.62
N GLY A 354 8.57 -8.95 -6.91
CA GLY A 354 9.21 -9.17 -8.20
C GLY A 354 10.31 -8.16 -8.52
N LEU A 355 10.74 -7.37 -7.53
CA LEU A 355 11.79 -6.37 -7.66
C LEU A 355 13.16 -7.05 -7.78
N GLY A 356 14.05 -6.40 -8.53
CA GLY A 356 15.47 -6.74 -8.62
C GLY A 356 16.16 -6.61 -7.28
N ALA A 357 17.19 -7.42 -7.06
CA ALA A 357 18.04 -7.36 -5.89
C ALA A 357 19.17 -6.32 -6.06
N GLU A 358 19.49 -5.97 -7.31
CA GLU A 358 20.52 -5.01 -7.68
C GLU A 358 19.95 -3.94 -8.62
N ARG A 359 20.58 -2.76 -8.60
CA ARG A 359 20.22 -1.65 -9.49
C ARG A 359 20.38 -2.04 -10.96
N GLY A 360 19.45 -1.63 -11.79
CA GLY A 360 19.37 -1.94 -13.22
C GLY A 360 18.63 -3.25 -13.52
N GLU A 361 18.35 -4.09 -12.52
CA GLU A 361 17.51 -5.28 -12.71
C GLU A 361 16.04 -4.88 -12.88
N ALA A 362 15.45 -5.31 -13.99
CA ALA A 362 14.03 -5.06 -14.25
C ALA A 362 13.15 -5.79 -13.22
N GLN A 363 12.05 -5.14 -12.82
CA GLN A 363 11.01 -5.82 -12.07
C GLN A 363 10.40 -6.93 -12.95
N THR A 364 10.35 -8.14 -12.41
CA THR A 364 9.66 -9.26 -13.06
C THR A 364 8.15 -9.00 -13.16
N ASP A 365 7.61 -9.28 -14.35
CA ASP A 365 6.17 -9.24 -14.57
C ASP A 365 5.48 -10.25 -13.66
N ASP A 366 4.39 -9.80 -13.05
CA ASP A 366 3.46 -10.70 -12.41
C ASP A 366 2.58 -11.32 -13.51
N PRO A 367 2.49 -12.65 -13.62
CA PRO A 367 1.71 -13.29 -14.67
C PRO A 367 0.25 -12.78 -14.69
N ALA A 368 -0.36 -12.70 -15.87
CA ALA A 368 -1.78 -12.41 -15.94
C ALA A 368 -2.60 -13.60 -15.40
N TYR A 369 -3.85 -13.34 -15.00
CA TYR A 369 -4.80 -14.43 -14.78
C TYR A 369 -5.08 -15.12 -16.12
N GLU A 370 -4.77 -16.42 -16.19
CA GLU A 370 -5.12 -17.26 -17.33
C GLU A 370 -5.99 -18.41 -16.84
N SER A 371 -6.92 -18.85 -17.70
CA SER A 371 -7.67 -20.07 -17.44
C SER A 371 -8.05 -20.80 -18.73
N THR A 372 -8.16 -22.13 -18.65
CA THR A 372 -8.68 -22.96 -19.72
C THR A 372 -9.82 -23.83 -19.21
N ILE A 373 -10.75 -24.17 -20.11
CA ILE A 373 -11.85 -25.08 -19.84
C ILE A 373 -11.85 -26.14 -20.93
N ALA A 374 -11.49 -27.37 -20.59
CA ALA A 374 -11.40 -28.49 -21.52
C ALA A 374 -12.35 -29.63 -21.12
N PRO A 375 -12.84 -30.43 -22.09
CA PRO A 375 -13.38 -31.75 -21.80
C PRO A 375 -12.37 -32.61 -21.04
N ILE A 376 -12.83 -33.61 -20.29
CA ILE A 376 -11.96 -34.62 -19.71
C ILE A 376 -11.35 -35.45 -20.86
N ASP A 377 -10.04 -35.33 -21.08
CA ASP A 377 -9.34 -36.10 -22.11
C ASP A 377 -9.17 -37.58 -21.70
N ALA A 378 -8.62 -38.39 -22.61
CA ALA A 378 -8.47 -39.83 -22.37
C ALA A 378 -7.54 -40.15 -21.19
N ALA A 379 -6.43 -39.41 -21.04
CA ALA A 379 -5.43 -39.66 -20.00
C ALA A 379 -5.99 -39.28 -18.62
N LEU A 380 -6.67 -38.15 -18.52
CA LEU A 380 -7.33 -37.74 -17.29
C LEU A 380 -8.52 -38.66 -16.96
N ALA A 381 -9.30 -39.08 -17.96
CA ALA A 381 -10.40 -40.02 -17.75
C ALA A 381 -9.92 -41.37 -17.17
N GLU A 382 -8.77 -41.87 -17.62
CA GLU A 382 -8.14 -43.08 -17.07
C GLU A 382 -7.76 -42.88 -15.60
N ARG A 383 -7.06 -41.77 -15.28
CA ARG A 383 -6.70 -41.41 -13.90
C ARG A 383 -7.93 -41.28 -12.99
N MET A 384 -8.98 -40.63 -13.47
CA MET A 384 -10.23 -40.42 -12.72
C MET A 384 -10.95 -41.73 -12.44
N ARG A 385 -11.07 -42.64 -13.42
CA ARG A 385 -11.71 -43.94 -13.22
C ARG A 385 -10.99 -44.83 -12.20
N GLY A 386 -9.69 -44.61 -12.02
CA GLY A 386 -8.89 -45.29 -11.00
C GLY A 386 -8.96 -44.64 -9.61
N SER A 387 -9.69 -43.53 -9.44
CA SER A 387 -9.67 -42.74 -8.20
C SER A 387 -10.98 -41.98 -7.93
N SER A 388 -11.12 -40.75 -8.44
CA SER A 388 -12.21 -39.82 -8.11
C SER A 388 -13.53 -40.09 -8.84
N HIS A 389 -13.57 -41.03 -9.79
CA HIS A 389 -14.75 -41.42 -10.56
C HIS A 389 -14.88 -42.94 -10.65
N ARG A 390 -16.12 -43.45 -10.60
CA ARG A 390 -16.42 -44.89 -10.72
C ARG A 390 -17.83 -45.13 -11.27
N PRO A 391 -18.15 -46.34 -11.74
CA PRO A 391 -19.52 -46.69 -12.10
C PRO A 391 -20.51 -46.35 -10.98
N GLY A 392 -21.63 -45.72 -11.34
CA GLY A 392 -22.67 -45.27 -10.39
C GLY A 392 -22.52 -43.84 -9.87
N CYS A 393 -21.43 -43.12 -10.22
CA CYS A 393 -21.35 -41.68 -9.97
C CYS A 393 -22.51 -40.92 -10.64
N PRO A 394 -23.05 -39.88 -9.98
CA PRO A 394 -24.26 -39.21 -10.44
C PRO A 394 -24.03 -38.34 -11.70
N VAL A 395 -22.77 -38.06 -12.05
CA VAL A 395 -22.40 -37.25 -13.22
C VAL A 395 -21.44 -38.05 -14.11
N PRO A 396 -21.73 -38.18 -15.42
CA PRO A 396 -20.81 -38.82 -16.36
C PRO A 396 -19.62 -37.91 -16.66
N LEU A 397 -18.45 -38.50 -16.97
CA LEU A 397 -17.23 -37.74 -17.32
C LEU A 397 -17.44 -36.73 -18.45
N ALA A 398 -18.34 -37.01 -19.40
CA ALA A 398 -18.68 -36.11 -20.51
C ALA A 398 -19.29 -34.76 -20.05
N ASP A 399 -19.87 -34.73 -18.86
CA ASP A 399 -20.46 -33.53 -18.24
C ASP A 399 -19.53 -32.85 -17.26
N LEU A 400 -18.32 -33.36 -17.06
CA LEU A 400 -17.25 -32.71 -16.29
C LEU A 400 -16.32 -31.93 -17.20
N ARG A 401 -15.68 -30.89 -16.66
CA ARG A 401 -14.65 -30.10 -17.34
C ARG A 401 -13.39 -30.04 -16.50
N HIS A 402 -12.26 -30.21 -17.16
CA HIS A 402 -10.96 -29.94 -16.60
C HIS A 402 -10.68 -28.45 -16.75
N LEU A 403 -10.43 -27.79 -15.63
CA LEU A 403 -10.05 -26.40 -15.55
C LEU A 403 -8.57 -26.32 -15.22
N THR A 404 -7.81 -25.55 -16.00
CA THR A 404 -6.52 -25.01 -15.54
C THR A 404 -6.70 -23.53 -15.27
N MET A 405 -6.14 -23.01 -14.19
CA MET A 405 -6.21 -21.58 -13.90
C MET A 405 -5.05 -21.07 -13.05
N THR A 406 -4.68 -19.81 -13.27
CA THR A 406 -3.71 -19.10 -12.43
C THR A 406 -4.34 -18.78 -11.07
N TYR A 407 -3.61 -18.98 -9.97
CA TYR A 407 -4.01 -18.60 -8.62
C TYR A 407 -2.83 -17.98 -7.87
N ARG A 408 -3.12 -17.24 -6.80
CA ARG A 408 -2.11 -16.64 -5.91
C ARG A 408 -1.73 -17.62 -4.81
N GLY A 409 -0.46 -17.97 -4.69
CA GLY A 409 0.02 -18.73 -3.54
C GLY A 409 -0.04 -17.91 -2.24
N PHE A 410 0.14 -18.56 -1.08
CA PHE A 410 0.29 -17.86 0.21
C PHE A 410 1.50 -16.92 0.28
N GLY A 411 2.48 -17.09 -0.62
CA GLY A 411 3.58 -16.15 -0.80
C GLY A 411 3.32 -15.10 -1.88
N GLY A 412 2.07 -14.86 -2.30
CA GLY A 412 1.69 -13.88 -3.33
C GLY A 412 2.03 -14.23 -4.78
N LEU A 413 2.93 -15.20 -5.00
CA LEU A 413 3.35 -15.63 -6.34
C LEU A 413 2.22 -16.30 -7.11
N ALA A 414 2.13 -15.98 -8.40
CA ALA A 414 1.26 -16.66 -9.34
C ALA A 414 1.67 -18.13 -9.52
N ARG A 415 0.69 -19.03 -9.56
CA ARG A 415 0.87 -20.46 -9.80
C ARG A 415 -0.27 -20.98 -10.66
N THR A 416 -0.05 -22.04 -11.42
CA THR A 416 -1.13 -22.70 -12.17
C THR A 416 -1.64 -23.91 -11.40
N GLY A 417 -2.97 -24.01 -11.27
CA GLY A 417 -3.67 -25.11 -10.61
C GLY A 417 -4.63 -25.83 -11.54
N GLU A 418 -5.09 -26.99 -11.10
CA GLU A 418 -6.03 -27.84 -11.82
C GLU A 418 -7.27 -28.12 -10.96
N MET A 419 -8.46 -28.06 -11.56
CA MET A 419 -9.72 -28.37 -10.90
C MET A 419 -10.68 -29.07 -11.87
N VAL A 420 -11.50 -29.99 -11.39
CA VAL A 420 -12.63 -30.54 -12.17
C VAL A 420 -13.94 -30.08 -11.56
N VAL A 421 -14.86 -29.59 -12.40
CA VAL A 421 -16.24 -29.22 -12.01
C VAL A 421 -17.22 -29.67 -13.08
N HIS A 422 -18.52 -29.59 -12.80
CA HIS A 422 -19.54 -29.80 -13.82
C HIS A 422 -19.47 -28.70 -14.90
N ARG A 423 -19.68 -29.06 -16.16
CA ARG A 423 -19.60 -28.15 -17.33
C ARG A 423 -20.46 -26.89 -17.19
N ARG A 424 -21.56 -26.99 -16.45
CA ARG A 424 -22.47 -25.87 -16.16
C ARG A 424 -21.78 -24.75 -15.38
N PHE A 425 -20.91 -25.10 -14.42
CA PHE A 425 -20.29 -24.14 -13.52
C PHE A 425 -18.90 -23.72 -13.99
N ALA A 426 -18.32 -24.40 -14.98
CA ALA A 426 -16.93 -24.20 -15.40
C ALA A 426 -16.57 -22.73 -15.69
N ARG A 427 -17.39 -22.01 -16.47
CA ARG A 427 -17.15 -20.60 -16.81
C ARG A 427 -17.30 -19.67 -15.62
N ASP A 428 -18.30 -19.92 -14.78
CA ASP A 428 -18.58 -19.09 -13.60
C ASP A 428 -17.49 -19.26 -12.54
N VAL A 429 -17.04 -20.51 -12.31
CA VAL A 429 -15.96 -20.84 -11.39
C VAL A 429 -14.65 -20.19 -11.82
N THR A 430 -14.22 -20.31 -13.08
CA THR A 430 -13.00 -19.62 -13.53
C THR A 430 -13.13 -18.10 -13.38
N ALA A 431 -14.29 -17.52 -13.70
CA ALA A 431 -14.52 -16.09 -13.49
C ALA A 431 -14.46 -15.67 -12.01
N VAL A 432 -14.91 -16.51 -11.06
CA VAL A 432 -14.73 -16.25 -9.62
C VAL A 432 -13.25 -16.28 -9.24
N PHE A 433 -12.50 -17.30 -9.66
CA PHE A 433 -11.07 -17.39 -9.35
C PHE A 433 -10.23 -16.27 -10.00
N GLY A 434 -10.64 -15.75 -11.17
CA GLY A 434 -10.04 -14.55 -11.75
C GLY A 434 -10.17 -13.34 -10.83
N ARG A 435 -11.38 -13.08 -10.31
CA ARG A 435 -11.58 -11.97 -9.35
C ARG A 435 -10.83 -12.19 -8.03
N LEU A 436 -10.69 -13.43 -7.58
CA LEU A 436 -9.85 -13.77 -6.41
C LEU A 436 -8.36 -13.53 -6.70
N TYR A 437 -7.89 -13.86 -7.90
CA TYR A 437 -6.52 -13.63 -8.33
C TYR A 437 -6.17 -12.14 -8.36
N ASP A 438 -7.07 -11.32 -8.93
CA ASP A 438 -6.89 -9.87 -9.06
C ASP A 438 -6.71 -9.19 -7.70
N VAL A 439 -7.43 -9.65 -6.68
CA VAL A 439 -7.34 -9.09 -5.33
C VAL A 439 -6.27 -9.75 -4.45
N GLY A 440 -5.51 -10.72 -4.98
CA GLY A 440 -4.44 -11.37 -4.23
C GLY A 440 -4.87 -12.48 -3.28
N TYR A 441 -6.12 -12.99 -3.34
CA TYR A 441 -6.61 -13.98 -2.36
C TYR A 441 -5.75 -15.26 -2.38
N PRO A 442 -5.12 -15.64 -1.25
CA PRO A 442 -4.14 -16.72 -1.25
C PRO A 442 -4.81 -18.10 -1.26
N ILE A 443 -4.38 -18.95 -2.18
CA ILE A 443 -4.72 -20.36 -2.30
C ILE A 443 -3.45 -21.18 -2.05
N ALA A 444 -3.51 -22.13 -1.12
CA ALA A 444 -2.34 -22.92 -0.74
C ALA A 444 -1.84 -23.80 -1.88
N ARG A 445 -2.78 -24.53 -2.49
CA ARG A 445 -2.60 -25.32 -3.71
C ARG A 445 -3.95 -25.65 -4.33
N MET A 446 -3.91 -26.02 -5.60
CA MET A 446 -5.07 -26.45 -6.37
C MET A 446 -4.65 -27.62 -7.27
N ARG A 447 -4.90 -28.83 -6.81
CA ARG A 447 -4.62 -30.10 -7.48
C ARG A 447 -5.89 -30.93 -7.58
N LEU A 448 -5.98 -31.75 -8.60
CA LEU A 448 -7.05 -32.74 -8.70
C LEU A 448 -6.97 -33.74 -7.55
N VAL A 449 -8.12 -34.18 -7.03
CA VAL A 449 -8.19 -35.17 -5.95
C VAL A 449 -7.58 -36.51 -6.38
N ASP A 450 -7.50 -36.77 -7.69
CA ASP A 450 -6.81 -37.91 -8.29
C ASP A 450 -5.32 -37.98 -7.91
N HIS A 451 -4.69 -36.84 -7.60
CA HIS A 451 -3.32 -36.79 -7.07
C HIS A 451 -3.18 -37.54 -5.74
N TYR A 452 -4.28 -37.62 -4.99
CA TYR A 452 -4.38 -38.29 -3.69
C TYR A 452 -5.12 -39.63 -3.80
N GLY A 453 -5.28 -40.18 -5.01
CA GLY A 453 -6.00 -41.43 -5.22
C GLY A 453 -7.50 -41.35 -4.92
N GLY A 454 -8.10 -40.14 -4.92
CA GLY A 454 -9.51 -39.94 -4.56
C GLY A 454 -9.75 -39.78 -3.05
N ASP A 455 -8.69 -39.81 -2.24
CA ASP A 455 -8.76 -39.62 -0.79
C ASP A 455 -8.98 -38.14 -0.43
N ASP A 456 -10.17 -37.86 0.08
CA ASP A 456 -10.61 -36.53 0.49
C ASP A 456 -9.87 -36.02 1.73
N ASP A 457 -9.59 -36.91 2.69
CA ASP A 457 -8.93 -36.57 3.95
C ASP A 457 -7.45 -36.24 3.69
N ALA A 458 -6.79 -36.99 2.80
CA ALA A 458 -5.43 -36.68 2.37
C ALA A 458 -5.36 -35.34 1.61
N SER A 459 -6.34 -35.06 0.72
CA SER A 459 -6.45 -33.78 0.00
C SER A 459 -6.64 -32.60 0.98
N MET A 460 -7.54 -32.74 1.94
CA MET A 460 -7.78 -31.73 2.98
C MET A 460 -6.57 -31.52 3.89
N ALA A 461 -5.93 -32.61 4.35
CA ALA A 461 -4.73 -32.54 5.19
C ALA A 461 -3.57 -31.83 4.48
N ASP A 462 -3.49 -31.95 3.16
CA ASP A 462 -2.51 -31.25 2.33
C ASP A 462 -2.93 -29.79 2.00
N ASN A 463 -4.05 -29.30 2.56
CA ASN A 463 -4.58 -27.96 2.34
C ASN A 463 -4.92 -27.67 0.86
N ASN A 464 -5.45 -28.67 0.16
CA ASN A 464 -5.76 -28.57 -1.26
C ASN A 464 -7.13 -27.94 -1.51
N THR A 465 -7.16 -26.89 -2.34
CA THR A 465 -8.41 -26.34 -2.85
C THR A 465 -8.90 -27.20 -4.01
N SER A 466 -10.07 -27.84 -3.89
CA SER A 466 -10.49 -28.90 -4.82
C SER A 466 -11.99 -28.91 -5.08
N GLY A 467 -12.37 -29.41 -6.27
CA GLY A 467 -13.75 -29.49 -6.74
C GLY A 467 -14.30 -30.92 -6.75
N TYR A 468 -14.43 -31.52 -7.92
CA TYR A 468 -15.06 -32.83 -8.10
C TYR A 468 -14.36 -33.97 -7.33
N ASN A 469 -15.15 -34.73 -6.58
CA ASN A 469 -14.79 -36.03 -6.01
C ASN A 469 -16.05 -36.88 -5.86
N CYS A 470 -16.14 -38.03 -6.54
CA CYS A 470 -17.31 -38.90 -6.46
C CYS A 470 -17.37 -39.67 -5.15
N ARG A 471 -17.96 -39.04 -4.14
CA ARG A 471 -18.20 -39.63 -2.83
C ARG A 471 -19.61 -39.35 -2.31
N ARG A 472 -20.06 -40.19 -1.40
CA ARG A 472 -21.23 -39.89 -0.58
C ARG A 472 -20.82 -38.89 0.51
N VAL A 473 -21.81 -38.19 1.07
CA VAL A 473 -21.57 -37.37 2.26
C VAL A 473 -21.13 -38.29 3.41
N ALA A 474 -20.11 -37.89 4.17
CA ALA A 474 -19.57 -38.70 5.26
C ALA A 474 -20.68 -39.11 6.24
N GLY A 475 -20.83 -40.41 6.47
CA GLY A 475 -21.86 -40.97 7.34
C GLY A 475 -23.29 -40.96 6.77
N GLN A 476 -23.50 -40.63 5.49
CA GLN A 476 -24.83 -40.60 4.86
C GLN A 476 -24.91 -41.40 3.56
N THR A 477 -26.13 -41.70 3.12
CA THR A 477 -26.40 -42.36 1.84
C THR A 477 -26.49 -41.40 0.66
N ASN A 478 -26.60 -40.09 0.89
CA ASN A 478 -26.74 -39.09 -0.18
C ASN A 478 -25.39 -38.79 -0.87
N TRP A 479 -25.45 -38.46 -2.16
CA TRP A 479 -24.29 -37.96 -2.89
C TRP A 479 -23.89 -36.57 -2.39
N SER A 480 -22.57 -36.38 -2.23
CA SER A 480 -21.98 -35.06 -1.96
C SER A 480 -22.15 -34.14 -3.16
N ASP A 481 -22.20 -32.82 -2.94
CA ASP A 481 -22.17 -31.84 -4.03
C ASP A 481 -20.86 -31.87 -4.81
N HIS A 482 -19.76 -32.34 -4.20
CA HIS A 482 -18.52 -32.67 -4.90
C HIS A 482 -18.73 -33.77 -5.95
N ALA A 483 -19.58 -34.77 -5.68
CA ALA A 483 -19.88 -35.84 -6.63
C ALA A 483 -20.72 -35.35 -7.81
N ARG A 484 -21.35 -34.18 -7.67
CA ARG A 484 -22.09 -33.49 -8.74
C ARG A 484 -21.21 -32.50 -9.51
N GLY A 485 -19.96 -32.31 -9.09
CA GLY A 485 -19.09 -31.24 -9.62
C GLY A 485 -19.64 -29.84 -9.33
N ALA A 486 -20.37 -29.70 -8.21
CA ALA A 486 -21.13 -28.51 -7.84
C ALA A 486 -20.71 -27.94 -6.48
N ALA A 487 -19.50 -28.28 -6.02
CA ALA A 487 -18.92 -27.77 -4.79
C ALA A 487 -17.39 -27.65 -4.91
N ILE A 488 -16.83 -26.76 -4.09
CA ILE A 488 -15.40 -26.50 -3.96
C ILE A 488 -15.07 -26.36 -2.48
N ASP A 489 -14.01 -27.03 -2.03
CA ASP A 489 -13.40 -26.80 -0.72
C ASP A 489 -12.19 -25.88 -0.89
N VAL A 490 -12.10 -24.81 -0.10
CA VAL A 490 -11.06 -23.76 -0.22
C VAL A 490 -10.19 -23.69 1.03
N ASN A 491 -8.88 -23.91 0.84
CA ASN A 491 -7.86 -23.93 1.90
C ASN A 491 -8.33 -24.66 3.19
N PRO A 492 -8.59 -25.97 3.14
CA PRO A 492 -9.14 -26.76 4.25
C PRO A 492 -8.47 -26.55 5.62
N VAL A 493 -7.15 -26.31 5.67
CA VAL A 493 -6.45 -26.06 6.93
C VAL A 493 -6.84 -24.71 7.53
N GLN A 494 -6.93 -23.63 6.74
CA GLN A 494 -7.39 -22.33 7.23
C GLN A 494 -8.90 -22.31 7.50
N ASN A 495 -9.65 -23.14 6.79
CA ASN A 495 -11.11 -23.15 6.80
C ASN A 495 -11.65 -24.54 7.14
N PRO A 496 -11.38 -25.07 8.34
CA PRO A 496 -11.73 -26.44 8.66
C PRO A 496 -13.24 -26.68 8.70
N TYR A 497 -13.64 -27.93 8.49
CA TYR A 497 -14.98 -28.40 8.82
C TYR A 497 -15.07 -28.72 10.32
N VAL A 498 -15.91 -27.99 11.03
CA VAL A 498 -16.14 -28.14 12.48
C VAL A 498 -17.50 -28.80 12.73
N ARG A 499 -17.48 -29.95 13.41
CA ARG A 499 -18.65 -30.69 13.87
C ARG A 499 -18.55 -30.95 15.38
N PRO A 500 -19.66 -31.29 16.06
CA PRO A 500 -19.58 -31.74 17.44
C PRO A 500 -18.58 -32.91 17.58
N GLY A 501 -17.49 -32.68 18.30
CA GLY A 501 -16.46 -33.70 18.57
C GLY A 501 -15.39 -33.91 17.50
N SER A 502 -15.44 -33.20 16.35
CA SER A 502 -14.41 -33.34 15.30
C SER A 502 -14.09 -32.04 14.57
N ILE A 503 -12.83 -31.91 14.13
CA ILE A 503 -12.34 -30.79 13.31
C ILE A 503 -11.46 -31.41 12.22
N ASP A 504 -11.84 -31.19 10.96
CA ASP A 504 -11.16 -31.76 9.81
C ASP A 504 -10.71 -30.65 8.84
N PRO A 505 -9.45 -30.67 8.38
CA PRO A 505 -8.37 -31.55 8.83
C PRO A 505 -7.90 -31.20 10.27
N PRO A 506 -7.29 -32.12 11.03
CA PRO A 506 -6.81 -31.86 12.39
C PRO A 506 -5.87 -30.65 12.52
N ALA A 507 -5.06 -30.37 11.48
CA ALA A 507 -4.18 -29.21 11.41
C ALA A 507 -4.94 -27.86 11.42
N GLY A 508 -6.24 -27.87 11.08
CA GLY A 508 -7.11 -26.70 11.11
C GLY A 508 -7.61 -26.32 12.50
N ARG A 509 -7.32 -27.11 13.55
CA ARG A 509 -7.78 -26.85 14.93
C ARG A 509 -7.51 -25.42 15.42
N ARG A 510 -6.38 -24.81 15.02
CA ARG A 510 -6.03 -23.43 15.38
C ARG A 510 -6.93 -22.36 14.75
N TYR A 511 -7.71 -22.70 13.72
CA TYR A 511 -8.61 -21.79 12.99
C TYR A 511 -10.11 -22.09 13.21
N ALA A 512 -10.43 -23.11 14.01
CA ALA A 512 -11.81 -23.58 14.18
C ALA A 512 -12.72 -22.58 14.91
N PHE A 513 -12.16 -21.81 15.84
CA PHE A 513 -12.91 -20.93 16.75
C PHE A 513 -12.43 -19.48 16.72
N ILE A 514 -11.78 -19.07 15.63
CA ILE A 514 -11.43 -17.66 15.43
C ILE A 514 -12.69 -16.86 15.07
N ASP A 515 -12.68 -15.57 15.39
CA ASP A 515 -13.74 -14.66 14.97
C ASP A 515 -13.70 -14.51 13.43
N ARG A 516 -14.82 -14.84 12.78
CA ARG A 516 -15.02 -14.72 11.31
C ARG A 516 -16.05 -13.64 10.97
N GLY A 517 -16.33 -12.75 11.93
CA GLY A 517 -17.09 -11.54 11.69
C GLY A 517 -16.42 -10.69 10.60
N ARG A 518 -17.24 -9.91 9.90
CA ARG A 518 -16.82 -9.12 8.73
C ARG A 518 -15.60 -8.24 8.97
N SER A 519 -15.48 -7.66 10.17
CA SER A 519 -14.37 -6.77 10.56
C SER A 519 -13.31 -7.46 11.42
N ALA A 520 -13.38 -8.79 11.59
CA ALA A 520 -12.43 -9.53 12.41
C ALA A 520 -11.05 -9.57 11.72
N PRO A 521 -9.95 -9.30 12.46
CA PRO A 521 -8.60 -9.50 11.96
C PRO A 521 -8.32 -11.01 11.93
N VAL A 522 -8.25 -11.58 10.74
CA VAL A 522 -8.01 -13.01 10.54
C VAL A 522 -6.67 -13.27 9.84
N PRO A 523 -6.02 -14.41 10.10
CA PRO A 523 -4.86 -14.85 9.31
C PRO A 523 -5.19 -14.98 7.82
N LEU A 524 -4.19 -14.79 6.95
CA LEU A 524 -4.34 -14.94 5.50
C LEU A 524 -4.99 -16.27 5.09
N GLY A 525 -5.86 -16.21 4.09
CA GLY A 525 -6.57 -17.37 3.51
C GLY A 525 -7.74 -17.90 4.34
N VAL A 526 -8.05 -17.27 5.47
CA VAL A 526 -9.27 -17.51 6.27
C VAL A 526 -10.45 -16.80 5.61
N ILE A 527 -11.55 -17.52 5.38
CA ILE A 527 -12.81 -16.97 4.88
C ILE A 527 -13.65 -16.40 6.03
N ARG A 528 -14.06 -15.13 5.91
CA ARG A 528 -14.99 -14.43 6.80
C ARG A 528 -16.36 -14.28 6.16
N GLN A 529 -17.33 -13.91 6.98
CA GLN A 529 -18.63 -13.46 6.51
C GLN A 529 -18.47 -12.26 5.56
N ASP A 530 -19.17 -12.31 4.42
CA ASP A 530 -19.19 -11.28 3.38
C ASP A 530 -17.84 -10.98 2.70
N ASP A 531 -16.82 -11.83 2.89
CA ASP A 531 -15.58 -11.72 2.12
C ASP A 531 -15.84 -11.79 0.61
N LEU A 532 -14.91 -11.26 -0.19
CA LEU A 532 -15.05 -11.27 -1.66
C LEU A 532 -15.33 -12.68 -2.18
N LEU A 533 -14.63 -13.70 -1.67
CA LEU A 533 -14.88 -15.09 -2.02
C LEU A 533 -16.35 -15.48 -1.83
N VAL A 534 -16.92 -15.20 -0.66
CA VAL A 534 -18.31 -15.52 -0.33
C VAL A 534 -19.26 -14.78 -1.26
N ARG A 535 -19.03 -13.48 -1.49
CA ARG A 535 -19.88 -12.66 -2.38
C ARG A 535 -19.81 -13.11 -3.83
N GLU A 536 -18.64 -13.52 -4.30
CA GLU A 536 -18.45 -13.94 -5.69
C GLU A 536 -19.04 -15.31 -5.98
N PHE A 537 -18.96 -16.25 -5.02
CA PHE A 537 -19.70 -17.50 -5.11
C PHE A 537 -21.22 -17.28 -5.00
N ALA A 538 -21.68 -16.40 -4.10
CA ALA A 538 -23.09 -16.03 -4.02
C ALA A 538 -23.63 -15.44 -5.34
N ARG A 539 -22.81 -14.63 -6.05
CA ARG A 539 -23.17 -14.05 -7.36
C ARG A 539 -23.47 -15.11 -8.42
N ILE A 540 -22.85 -16.28 -8.34
CA ILE A 540 -23.07 -17.41 -9.27
C ILE A 540 -24.08 -18.43 -8.73
N GLY A 541 -24.79 -18.08 -7.65
CA GLY A 541 -25.83 -18.91 -7.04
C GLY A 541 -25.30 -20.03 -6.14
N TRP A 542 -24.14 -19.84 -5.52
CA TRP A 542 -23.54 -20.77 -4.57
C TRP A 542 -23.63 -20.23 -3.14
N GLU A 543 -23.68 -21.12 -2.15
CA GLU A 543 -23.70 -20.78 -0.73
C GLU A 543 -22.45 -21.28 -0.02
N TRP A 544 -22.02 -20.53 0.99
CA TRP A 544 -20.88 -20.86 1.84
C TRP A 544 -21.32 -21.62 3.10
N GLY A 545 -20.67 -22.76 3.37
CA GLY A 545 -20.95 -23.64 4.50
C GLY A 545 -20.69 -23.01 5.88
N GLY A 546 -19.98 -21.88 5.94
CA GLY A 546 -19.83 -21.10 7.16
C GLY A 546 -21.16 -20.53 7.71
N TYR A 547 -22.18 -20.39 6.86
CA TYR A 547 -23.51 -19.94 7.28
C TYR A 547 -24.39 -21.05 7.89
N TRP A 548 -24.02 -22.32 7.75
CA TRP A 548 -24.82 -23.44 8.28
C TRP A 548 -24.91 -23.43 9.81
N SER A 549 -26.04 -23.87 10.37
CA SER A 549 -26.34 -23.76 11.80
C SER A 549 -25.97 -25.00 12.61
N SER A 550 -26.10 -26.20 12.03
CA SER A 550 -25.83 -27.49 12.70
C SER A 550 -24.36 -27.91 12.69
N SER A 551 -23.58 -27.38 11.75
CA SER A 551 -22.16 -27.60 11.61
C SER A 551 -21.54 -26.41 10.88
N LYS A 552 -20.23 -26.22 11.00
CA LYS A 552 -19.53 -25.10 10.35
C LYS A 552 -18.51 -25.64 9.36
N ASP A 553 -18.89 -25.72 8.10
CA ASP A 553 -18.01 -26.16 7.02
C ASP A 553 -17.37 -24.95 6.34
N TYR A 554 -16.32 -24.41 6.96
CA TYR A 554 -15.75 -23.13 6.52
C TYR A 554 -15.05 -23.20 5.16
N GLN A 555 -14.60 -24.38 4.74
CA GLN A 555 -13.95 -24.59 3.44
C GLN A 555 -14.96 -24.62 2.30
N HIS A 556 -16.19 -25.00 2.58
CA HIS A 556 -17.11 -25.49 1.58
C HIS A 556 -17.94 -24.37 0.95
N VAL A 557 -17.94 -24.30 -0.39
CA VAL A 557 -18.89 -23.52 -1.18
C VAL A 557 -19.58 -24.44 -2.18
N ALA A 558 -20.91 -24.35 -2.29
CA ALA A 558 -21.68 -25.26 -3.14
C ALA A 558 -22.86 -24.58 -3.84
N ALA A 559 -23.20 -25.06 -5.03
CA ALA A 559 -24.33 -24.55 -5.80
C ALA A 559 -25.66 -24.80 -5.10
N LEU A 560 -26.50 -23.76 -4.97
CA LEU A 560 -27.85 -23.88 -4.40
C LEU A 560 -28.81 -24.71 -5.27
N ARG A 561 -28.47 -24.87 -6.55
CA ARG A 561 -29.24 -25.67 -7.50
C ARG A 561 -28.30 -26.64 -8.18
N GLY A 562 -28.69 -27.92 -8.18
CA GLY A 562 -27.98 -28.98 -8.87
C GLY A 562 -27.80 -28.68 -10.37
N PRO A 563 -26.82 -29.34 -11.03
CA PRO A 563 -26.45 -29.08 -12.41
C PRO A 563 -27.57 -29.22 -13.43
#